data_AF-A0A9D9VXI8-F1
#
_entry.id   AF-A0A9D9VXI8-F1
#
_cell.length_a   1.000
_cell.length_b   1.000
_cell.length_c   1.000
_cell.angle_alpha   90.00
_cell.angle_beta   90.00
_cell.angle_gamma   90.00
#
_symmetry.space_group_name_H-M   'P 1'
#
loop_
_entity.id
_entity.type
_entity.pdbx_description
1 polymer ?
#
loop_
_entity_poly.entity_id
_entity_poly.type
_entity_poly.pdbx_seq_one_letter_code
_entity_poly.pdbx_strand_id
1 'polypeptide(L)'
;MKITLLYLGIILTLNFPSSAQNKRICLVGSSTSYGYGVPADSSYAGRIKNFYKTAGVLDTLYNIAVPGIDCYIGMPTSFVPPPGRNAPNPQFNITRAIHFDPKPDVIIVNFPSNNYQWMPYAEIIFCLQTMKDSANAAGIACYITTTQPRDDFNPAGGERQRLKDLELLIKQNFGNWALNFWDDIVQDPPIIIKPQFALGDNVHLNPAGHAMLANIVLQKNILFAEIGNRWTGVKNEDWADAANWITNKVPVPTEAVVIPSGRPHYPIIQADVAIKKLTCEDGATLTVGSNHVVQIISDGE
;
A
#
# COMPACT_ATOMS: atom_id res chain seq x y z
N MET A 1 6.09 38.00 15.88
CA MET A 1 4.86 37.65 15.13
C MET A 1 4.68 36.14 15.24
N LYS A 2 3.80 35.66 16.13
CA LYS A 2 3.53 34.22 16.32
C LYS A 2 2.52 33.79 15.26
N ILE A 3 2.93 32.93 14.32
CA ILE A 3 2.02 32.31 13.37
C ILE A 3 1.44 31.08 14.08
N THR A 4 0.19 31.21 14.52
CA THR A 4 -0.60 30.09 15.03
C THR A 4 -1.12 29.32 13.81
N LEU A 5 -0.60 28.10 13.56
CA LEU A 5 -1.23 27.18 12.61
C LEU A 5 -2.56 26.70 13.23
N LEU A 6 -3.69 27.17 12.68
CA LEU A 6 -4.98 26.54 12.88
C LEU A 6 -4.99 25.20 12.14
N TYR A 7 -4.93 24.09 12.87
CA TYR A 7 -5.32 22.79 12.33
C TYR A 7 -6.84 22.78 12.18
N LEU A 8 -7.33 22.99 10.96
CA LEU A 8 -8.72 22.77 10.63
C LEU A 8 -8.96 21.26 10.62
N GLY A 9 -9.53 20.74 11.70
CA GLY A 9 -9.99 19.35 11.76
C GLY A 9 -11.11 19.15 10.76
N ILE A 10 -10.80 18.56 9.61
CA ILE A 10 -11.81 18.05 8.69
C ILE A 10 -12.49 16.87 9.39
N ILE A 11 -13.72 17.09 9.86
CA ILE A 11 -14.60 16.00 10.30
C ILE A 11 -15.05 15.27 9.04
N LEU A 12 -14.35 14.18 8.70
CA LEU A 12 -14.75 13.27 7.63
C LEU A 12 -15.93 12.42 8.14
N THR A 13 -17.15 12.79 7.78
CA THR A 13 -18.33 11.93 7.99
C THR A 13 -18.32 10.82 6.94
N LEU A 14 -17.86 9.63 7.31
CA LEU A 14 -18.01 8.42 6.50
C LEU A 14 -19.36 7.78 6.82
N ASN A 15 -20.27 7.73 5.85
CA ASN A 15 -21.50 6.96 5.95
C ASN A 15 -21.16 5.47 5.79
N PHE A 16 -21.32 4.67 6.83
CA PHE A 16 -21.11 3.22 6.77
C PHE A 16 -22.44 2.51 6.51
N PRO A 17 -22.56 1.68 5.45
CA PRO A 17 -23.75 0.88 5.22
C PRO A 17 -23.95 -0.13 6.35
N SER A 18 -25.18 -0.25 6.84
CA SER A 18 -25.58 -0.97 8.05
C SER A 18 -25.62 -2.51 7.93
N SER A 19 -24.77 -3.12 7.09
CA SER A 19 -24.66 -4.58 7.01
C SER A 19 -23.30 -5.14 6.52
N ALA A 20 -22.23 -4.34 6.51
CA ALA A 20 -20.91 -4.85 6.11
C ALA A 20 -20.21 -5.61 7.26
N GLN A 21 -19.69 -6.81 6.99
CA GLN A 21 -18.79 -7.52 7.91
C GLN A 21 -17.62 -6.61 8.29
N ASN A 22 -17.31 -6.53 9.59
CA ASN A 22 -16.17 -5.76 10.09
C ASN A 22 -14.87 -6.19 9.37
N LYS A 23 -14.09 -5.18 8.96
CA LYS A 23 -12.88 -5.33 8.16
C LYS A 23 -11.69 -5.78 9.01
N ARG A 24 -10.70 -6.39 8.37
CA ARG A 24 -9.44 -6.84 9.00
C ARG A 24 -8.24 -6.27 8.26
N ILE A 25 -7.24 -5.83 9.01
CA ILE A 25 -5.97 -5.30 8.48
C ILE A 25 -4.83 -6.22 8.93
N CYS A 26 -3.83 -6.46 8.08
CA CYS A 26 -2.56 -7.04 8.48
C CYS A 26 -1.39 -6.13 8.10
N LEU A 27 -0.45 -5.92 9.03
CA LEU A 27 0.80 -5.21 8.79
C LEU A 27 1.94 -6.23 8.66
N VAL A 28 2.65 -6.17 7.55
CA VAL A 28 3.88 -6.93 7.28
C VAL A 28 5.00 -5.92 7.10
N GLY A 29 6.07 -5.99 7.89
CA GLY A 29 7.08 -4.95 7.81
C GLY A 29 8.13 -4.95 8.90
N SER A 30 8.81 -3.82 9.02
CA SER A 30 9.92 -3.64 9.97
C SER A 30 9.56 -2.76 11.19
N SER A 31 10.54 -2.08 11.78
CA SER A 31 10.45 -1.34 13.04
C SER A 31 9.34 -0.27 13.08
N THR A 32 9.11 0.47 11.99
CA THR A 32 8.03 1.47 11.95
C THR A 32 6.65 0.80 12.12
N SER A 33 6.39 -0.33 11.46
CA SER A 33 5.13 -1.07 11.62
C SER A 33 5.02 -1.74 12.98
N TYR A 34 6.13 -2.24 13.52
CA TYR A 34 6.17 -2.77 14.87
C TYR A 34 5.80 -1.70 15.92
N GLY A 35 6.14 -0.44 15.65
CA GLY A 35 6.00 0.67 16.61
C GLY A 35 7.21 0.78 17.53
N TYR A 36 8.42 0.56 16.99
CA TYR A 36 9.65 0.65 17.77
C TYR A 36 9.80 2.03 18.43
N GLY A 37 10.12 2.03 19.73
CA GLY A 37 10.38 3.27 20.47
C GLY A 37 9.14 4.13 20.76
N VAL A 38 7.93 3.67 20.43
CA VAL A 38 6.69 4.41 20.69
C VAL A 38 5.66 3.56 21.45
N PRO A 39 4.85 4.15 22.35
CA PRO A 39 3.73 3.45 22.97
C PRO A 39 2.78 2.87 21.93
N ALA A 40 2.17 1.71 22.24
CA ALA A 40 1.36 0.97 21.29
C ALA A 40 0.20 1.80 20.72
N ASP A 41 -0.50 2.57 21.55
CA ASP A 41 -1.60 3.47 21.18
C ASP A 41 -1.16 4.68 20.34
N SER A 42 0.11 5.04 20.45
CA SER A 42 0.74 6.19 19.83
C SER A 42 1.47 5.83 18.53
N SER A 43 1.73 4.55 18.30
CA SER A 43 2.17 4.00 17.02
C SER A 43 1.12 4.22 15.93
N TYR A 44 1.54 4.30 14.66
CA TYR A 44 0.59 4.50 13.57
C TYR A 44 -0.40 3.31 13.49
N ALA A 45 0.08 2.09 13.75
CA ALA A 45 -0.72 0.88 13.82
C ALA A 45 -1.79 0.95 14.92
N GLY A 46 -1.42 1.41 16.12
CA GLY A 46 -2.36 1.62 17.22
C GLY A 46 -3.38 2.71 16.93
N ARG A 47 -2.96 3.82 16.32
CA ARG A 47 -3.83 4.92 15.93
C ARG A 47 -4.88 4.50 14.90
N ILE A 48 -4.49 3.82 13.82
CA ILE A 48 -5.44 3.34 12.81
C ILE A 48 -6.36 2.25 13.37
N LYS A 49 -5.83 1.36 14.24
CA LYS A 49 -6.64 0.36 14.94
C LYS A 49 -7.71 1.03 15.78
N ASN A 50 -7.32 2.00 16.62
CA ASN A 50 -8.23 2.70 17.51
C ASN A 50 -9.31 3.48 16.73
N PHE A 51 -8.90 4.19 15.67
CA PHE A 51 -9.82 4.95 14.82
C PHE A 51 -10.91 4.05 14.21
N TYR A 52 -10.52 2.99 13.48
CA TYR A 52 -11.50 2.13 12.82
C TYR A 52 -12.27 1.23 13.80
N LYS A 53 -11.69 0.88 14.95
CA LYS A 53 -12.41 0.19 16.03
C LYS A 53 -13.51 1.04 16.62
N THR A 54 -13.21 2.31 16.92
CA THR A 54 -14.16 3.26 17.49
C THR A 54 -15.29 3.56 16.49
N ALA A 55 -14.98 3.58 15.19
CA ALA A 55 -15.96 3.72 14.12
C ALA A 55 -16.82 2.45 13.90
N GLY A 56 -16.58 1.36 14.63
CA GLY A 56 -17.30 0.09 14.44
C GLY A 56 -16.95 -0.67 13.17
N VAL A 57 -15.91 -0.24 12.44
CA VAL A 57 -15.53 -0.76 11.12
C VAL A 57 -14.59 -1.96 11.21
N LEU A 58 -13.67 -1.95 12.18
CA LEU A 58 -12.57 -2.91 12.24
C LEU A 58 -12.87 -4.05 13.22
N ASP A 59 -12.64 -5.28 12.77
CA ASP A 59 -12.62 -6.48 13.60
C ASP A 59 -11.21 -6.70 14.18
N THR A 60 -10.19 -6.81 13.34
CA THR A 60 -8.84 -7.13 13.82
C THR A 60 -7.79 -6.37 13.01
N LEU A 61 -6.75 -5.92 13.71
CA LEU A 61 -5.48 -5.53 13.10
C LEU A 61 -4.41 -6.52 13.56
N TYR A 62 -3.95 -7.36 12.63
CA TYR A 62 -2.78 -8.21 12.81
C TYR A 62 -1.53 -7.39 12.57
N ASN A 63 -0.55 -7.45 13.46
CA ASN A 63 0.74 -6.82 13.26
C ASN A 63 1.83 -7.90 13.40
N ILE A 64 2.39 -8.32 12.26
CA ILE A 64 3.47 -9.31 12.21
C ILE A 64 4.81 -8.67 11.85
N ALA A 65 4.90 -7.35 11.95
CA ALA A 65 6.15 -6.63 11.71
C ALA A 65 7.18 -6.89 12.81
N VAL A 66 8.46 -6.83 12.46
CA VAL A 66 9.58 -7.07 13.38
C VAL A 66 10.69 -6.05 13.16
N PRO A 67 11.27 -5.40 14.18
CA PRO A 67 12.35 -4.45 13.99
C PRO A 67 13.58 -5.06 13.30
N GLY A 68 14.26 -4.28 12.45
CA GLY A 68 15.57 -4.62 11.87
C GLY A 68 15.55 -5.51 10.63
N ILE A 69 14.41 -6.08 10.25
CA ILE A 69 14.33 -6.94 9.05
C ILE A 69 14.22 -6.13 7.74
N ASP A 70 14.73 -6.71 6.65
CA ASP A 70 14.60 -6.19 5.29
C ASP A 70 13.45 -6.86 4.51
N CYS A 71 13.22 -6.43 3.27
CA CYS A 71 12.11 -6.87 2.45
C CYS A 71 12.19 -8.36 2.03
N TYR A 72 13.36 -9.01 2.04
CA TYR A 72 13.48 -10.43 1.72
C TYR A 72 12.83 -11.31 2.78
N ILE A 73 12.95 -10.92 4.05
CA ILE A 73 12.28 -11.61 5.17
C ILE A 73 10.76 -11.67 4.94
N GLY A 74 10.19 -10.62 4.33
CA GLY A 74 8.76 -10.49 4.04
C GLY A 74 8.25 -11.28 2.83
N MET A 75 9.13 -11.80 1.97
CA MET A 75 8.75 -12.50 0.74
C MET A 75 8.00 -13.83 1.01
N PRO A 76 7.34 -14.42 0.00
CA PRO A 76 6.65 -15.70 0.17
C PRO A 76 7.58 -16.77 0.76
N THR A 77 7.05 -17.63 1.62
CA THR A 77 7.82 -18.72 2.26
C THR A 77 8.55 -19.61 1.25
N SER A 78 7.96 -19.80 0.06
CA SER A 78 8.54 -20.61 -1.01
C SER A 78 9.63 -19.90 -1.83
N PHE A 79 9.84 -18.60 -1.64
CA PHE A 79 10.82 -17.85 -2.41
C PHE A 79 12.24 -18.23 -1.98
N VAL A 80 13.11 -18.48 -2.96
CA VAL A 80 14.53 -18.79 -2.76
C VAL A 80 15.34 -17.54 -3.12
N PRO A 81 15.94 -16.83 -2.14
CA PRO A 81 16.71 -15.63 -2.43
C PRO A 81 18.01 -15.89 -3.18
N PRO A 82 18.52 -14.87 -3.91
CA PRO A 82 19.88 -14.89 -4.41
C PRO A 82 20.91 -15.10 -3.28
N PRO A 83 22.11 -15.63 -3.59
CA PRO A 83 23.18 -15.76 -2.60
C PRO A 83 23.47 -14.45 -1.85
N GLY A 84 23.65 -14.54 -0.52
CA GLY A 84 23.92 -13.38 0.33
C GLY A 84 22.70 -12.56 0.73
N ARG A 85 21.48 -13.04 0.46
CA ARG A 85 20.22 -12.43 0.94
C ARG A 85 19.60 -13.25 2.07
N ASN A 86 18.84 -12.56 2.92
CA ASN A 86 18.11 -13.18 4.01
C ASN A 86 17.01 -14.10 3.46
N ALA A 87 16.84 -15.29 4.06
CA ALA A 87 15.73 -16.19 3.73
C ALA A 87 14.39 -15.61 4.21
N PRO A 88 13.28 -15.80 3.48
CA PRO A 88 11.95 -15.42 3.97
C PRO A 88 11.65 -16.09 5.31
N ASN A 89 10.99 -15.37 6.22
CA ASN A 89 10.62 -15.91 7.54
C ASN A 89 9.11 -16.20 7.61
N PRO A 90 8.67 -17.47 7.72
CA PRO A 90 7.26 -17.85 7.77
C PRO A 90 6.44 -17.25 8.93
N GLN A 91 7.09 -16.67 9.94
CA GLN A 91 6.38 -16.00 11.05
C GLN A 91 6.01 -14.55 10.73
N PHE A 92 6.75 -13.89 9.83
CA PHE A 92 6.71 -12.43 9.63
C PHE A 92 6.55 -12.02 8.16
N ASN A 93 6.10 -12.95 7.31
CA ASN A 93 6.07 -12.75 5.87
C ASN A 93 4.67 -12.72 5.26
N ILE A 94 4.62 -12.44 3.96
CA ILE A 94 3.37 -12.34 3.22
C ILE A 94 2.58 -13.65 3.20
N THR A 95 3.24 -14.81 3.18
CA THR A 95 2.57 -16.12 3.25
C THR A 95 1.80 -16.27 4.56
N ARG A 96 2.35 -15.83 5.69
CA ARG A 96 1.63 -15.81 6.97
C ARG A 96 0.42 -14.89 6.92
N ALA A 97 0.57 -13.71 6.32
CA ALA A 97 -0.46 -12.68 6.26
C ALA A 97 -1.69 -13.14 5.47
N ILE A 98 -1.49 -13.76 4.30
CA ILE A 98 -2.60 -14.21 3.44
C ILE A 98 -3.36 -15.44 3.99
N HIS A 99 -2.75 -16.19 4.91
CA HIS A 99 -3.33 -17.39 5.52
C HIS A 99 -3.82 -17.18 6.97
N PHE A 100 -3.94 -15.93 7.44
CA PHE A 100 -4.69 -15.71 8.68
C PHE A 100 -6.13 -16.21 8.52
N ASP A 101 -6.67 -16.75 9.60
CA ASP A 101 -8.08 -17.09 9.72
C ASP A 101 -8.60 -16.44 11.01
N PRO A 102 -9.52 -15.46 10.93
CA PRO A 102 -10.11 -14.90 9.71
C PRO A 102 -9.12 -14.08 8.85
N LYS A 103 -9.19 -14.25 7.53
CA LYS A 103 -8.31 -13.60 6.52
C LYS A 103 -8.37 -12.06 6.60
N PRO A 104 -7.26 -11.31 6.43
CA PRO A 104 -7.35 -9.86 6.31
C PRO A 104 -8.03 -9.42 5.01
N ASP A 105 -8.70 -8.26 5.06
CA ASP A 105 -9.24 -7.56 3.88
C ASP A 105 -8.17 -6.68 3.22
N VAL A 106 -7.25 -6.15 4.04
CA VAL A 106 -6.15 -5.28 3.61
C VAL A 106 -4.82 -5.70 4.26
N ILE A 107 -3.75 -5.69 3.47
CA ILE A 107 -2.37 -5.81 3.93
C ILE A 107 -1.63 -4.49 3.66
N ILE A 108 -0.87 -4.00 4.64
CA ILE A 108 0.11 -2.93 4.44
C ILE A 108 1.50 -3.55 4.56
N VAL A 109 2.29 -3.42 3.50
CA VAL A 109 3.69 -3.83 3.45
C VAL A 109 4.58 -2.62 3.69
N ASN A 110 5.43 -2.68 4.72
CA ASN A 110 6.26 -1.55 5.14
C ASN A 110 7.68 -1.98 5.53
N PHE A 111 8.59 -1.91 4.56
CA PHE A 111 10.02 -2.14 4.74
C PHE A 111 10.77 -0.84 4.39
N PRO A 112 11.02 0.05 5.39
CA PRO A 112 11.39 1.42 5.09
C PRO A 112 12.82 1.60 4.54
N SER A 113 13.80 0.83 5.04
CA SER A 113 15.21 1.18 4.80
C SER A 113 16.27 0.11 5.05
N ASN A 114 15.99 -0.97 5.79
CA ASN A 114 17.06 -1.91 6.19
C ASN A 114 17.71 -2.58 4.98
N ASN A 115 19.05 -2.53 4.92
CA ASN A 115 19.91 -3.01 3.84
C ASN A 115 19.75 -2.25 2.50
N TYR A 116 18.99 -1.16 2.46
CA TYR A 116 18.76 -0.40 1.22
C TYR A 116 19.96 0.42 0.78
N GLN A 117 21.00 0.59 1.61
CA GLN A 117 22.28 1.20 1.17
C GLN A 117 22.99 0.34 0.11
N TRP A 118 22.79 -0.98 0.15
CA TRP A 118 23.57 -1.95 -0.64
C TRP A 118 22.73 -2.76 -1.63
N MET A 119 21.45 -3.01 -1.31
CA MET A 119 20.57 -3.84 -2.14
C MET A 119 20.16 -3.11 -3.43
N PRO A 120 20.30 -3.69 -4.64
CA PRO A 120 19.87 -3.04 -5.88
C PRO A 120 18.40 -2.56 -5.84
N TYR A 121 18.10 -1.42 -6.47
CA TYR A 121 16.73 -0.91 -6.51
C TYR A 121 15.74 -1.92 -7.09
N ALA A 122 16.15 -2.62 -8.15
CA ALA A 122 15.33 -3.64 -8.80
C ALA A 122 15.00 -4.81 -7.86
N GLU A 123 15.93 -5.23 -6.99
CA GLU A 123 15.67 -6.27 -5.99
C GLU A 123 14.64 -5.79 -4.95
N ILE A 124 14.77 -4.55 -4.47
CA ILE A 124 13.83 -3.97 -3.52
C ILE A 124 12.41 -3.93 -4.11
N ILE A 125 12.27 -3.38 -5.33
CA ILE A 125 10.97 -3.33 -6.02
C ILE A 125 10.43 -4.73 -6.28
N PHE A 126 11.28 -5.68 -6.68
CA PHE A 126 10.87 -7.06 -6.89
C PHE A 126 10.30 -7.70 -5.61
N CYS A 127 10.94 -7.52 -4.45
CA CYS A 127 10.43 -7.99 -3.17
C CYS A 127 9.04 -7.40 -2.85
N LEU A 128 8.89 -6.08 -2.99
CA LEU A 128 7.65 -5.36 -2.72
C LEU A 128 6.52 -5.77 -3.68
N GLN A 129 6.82 -5.87 -4.97
CA GLN A 129 5.89 -6.32 -6.01
C GLN A 129 5.45 -7.76 -5.77
N THR A 130 6.37 -8.66 -5.46
CA THR A 130 6.06 -10.07 -5.17
C THR A 130 5.13 -10.22 -3.96
N MET A 131 5.35 -9.44 -2.89
CA MET A 131 4.44 -9.42 -1.75
C MET A 131 3.05 -8.88 -2.12
N LYS A 132 3.00 -7.80 -2.91
CA LYS A 132 1.73 -7.26 -3.42
C LYS A 132 0.96 -8.27 -4.26
N ASP A 133 1.63 -8.94 -5.18
CA ASP A 133 1.00 -9.93 -6.06
C ASP A 133 0.51 -11.15 -5.28
N SER A 134 1.26 -11.58 -4.27
CA SER A 134 0.84 -12.67 -3.37
C SER A 134 -0.44 -12.32 -2.61
N ALA A 135 -0.55 -11.11 -2.09
CA ALA A 135 -1.77 -10.63 -1.42
C ALA A 135 -2.94 -10.50 -2.39
N ASN A 136 -2.72 -9.90 -3.57
CA ASN A 136 -3.78 -9.72 -4.56
C ASN A 136 -4.30 -11.06 -5.09
N ALA A 137 -3.41 -12.04 -5.33
CA ALA A 137 -3.78 -13.39 -5.75
C ALA A 137 -4.61 -14.13 -4.69
N ALA A 138 -4.42 -13.80 -3.41
CA ALA A 138 -5.25 -14.27 -2.31
C ALA A 138 -6.57 -13.47 -2.15
N GLY A 139 -6.86 -12.52 -3.05
CA GLY A 139 -8.02 -11.64 -2.98
C GLY A 139 -7.99 -10.69 -1.77
N ILE A 140 -6.82 -10.11 -1.48
CA ILE A 140 -6.59 -9.16 -0.38
C ILE A 140 -5.99 -7.88 -0.97
N ALA A 141 -6.55 -6.71 -0.65
CA ALA A 141 -5.95 -5.45 -1.06
C ALA A 141 -4.58 -5.27 -0.41
N CYS A 142 -3.58 -4.81 -1.18
CA CYS A 142 -2.24 -4.60 -0.66
C CYS A 142 -1.69 -3.21 -0.99
N TYR A 143 -1.32 -2.49 0.06
CA TYR A 143 -0.67 -1.18 -0.02
C TYR A 143 0.82 -1.30 0.34
N ILE A 144 1.66 -0.60 -0.40
CA ILE A 144 3.11 -0.55 -0.20
C ILE A 144 3.45 0.83 0.35
N THR A 145 4.16 0.92 1.47
CA THR A 145 4.68 2.21 1.93
C THR A 145 5.96 2.57 1.18
N THR A 146 6.22 3.86 1.00
CA THR A 146 7.54 4.34 0.57
C THR A 146 8.61 4.05 1.63
N THR A 147 9.87 4.32 1.27
CA THR A 147 10.97 4.47 2.23
C THR A 147 10.69 5.60 3.23
N GLN A 148 11.52 5.68 4.26
CA GLN A 148 11.54 6.76 5.26
C GLN A 148 12.97 7.31 5.39
N PRO A 149 13.16 8.61 5.70
CA PRO A 149 14.50 9.18 5.87
C PRO A 149 15.24 8.55 7.05
N ARG A 150 16.57 8.46 6.92
CA ARG A 150 17.52 7.88 7.89
C ARG A 150 18.66 8.86 8.09
N ASP A 151 18.84 9.36 9.30
CA ASP A 151 19.88 10.33 9.62
C ASP A 151 21.23 9.64 9.88
N ASP A 152 21.22 8.36 10.25
CA ASP A 152 22.43 7.54 10.38
C ASP A 152 23.08 7.17 9.04
N PHE A 153 22.34 7.30 7.93
CA PHE A 153 22.87 7.04 6.59
C PHE A 153 23.83 8.14 6.14
N ASN A 154 24.90 7.76 5.44
CA ASN A 154 25.95 8.67 4.99
C ASN A 154 25.43 9.60 3.88
N PRO A 155 25.32 10.93 4.11
CA PRO A 155 24.91 11.88 3.08
C PRO A 155 25.93 11.98 1.93
N ALA A 156 27.23 11.96 2.25
CA ALA A 156 28.30 12.09 1.24
C ALA A 156 28.43 10.84 0.36
N GLY A 157 28.08 9.67 0.91
CA GLY A 157 28.02 8.39 0.18
C GLY A 157 26.76 8.20 -0.66
N GLY A 158 25.83 9.17 -0.67
CA GLY A 158 24.58 9.10 -1.44
C GLY A 158 23.52 8.16 -0.85
N GLU A 159 23.71 7.62 0.36
CA GLU A 159 22.78 6.65 0.96
C GLU A 159 21.40 7.26 1.27
N ARG A 160 21.37 8.52 1.74
CA ARG A 160 20.11 9.26 1.93
C ARG A 160 19.43 9.60 0.61
N GLN A 161 20.22 9.88 -0.44
CA GLN A 161 19.69 10.08 -1.78
C GLN A 161 19.11 8.78 -2.33
N ARG A 162 19.72 7.61 -2.06
CA ARG A 162 19.15 6.30 -2.43
C ARG A 162 17.75 6.10 -1.85
N LEU A 163 17.54 6.48 -0.59
CA LEU A 163 16.21 6.36 0.03
C LEU A 163 15.19 7.27 -0.67
N LYS A 164 15.59 8.48 -1.07
CA LYS A 164 14.75 9.40 -1.85
C LYS A 164 14.47 8.86 -3.26
N ASP A 165 15.46 8.28 -3.94
CA ASP A 165 15.22 7.70 -5.27
C ASP A 165 14.26 6.50 -5.19
N LEU A 166 14.40 5.67 -4.15
CA LEU A 166 13.50 4.55 -3.89
C LEU A 166 12.08 4.98 -3.51
N GLU A 167 11.91 6.10 -2.78
CA GLU A 167 10.59 6.66 -2.46
C GLU A 167 9.81 6.94 -3.75
N LEU A 168 10.47 7.63 -4.68
CA LEU A 168 9.92 7.99 -5.97
C LEU A 168 9.61 6.75 -6.81
N LEU A 169 10.54 5.79 -6.83
CA LEU A 169 10.37 4.54 -7.58
C LEU A 169 9.19 3.72 -7.03
N ILE A 170 8.99 3.65 -5.72
CA ILE A 170 7.83 3.00 -5.10
C ILE A 170 6.54 3.72 -5.51
N LYS A 171 6.49 5.06 -5.44
CA LYS A 171 5.31 5.81 -5.90
C LYS A 171 4.99 5.56 -7.38
N GLN A 172 5.99 5.50 -8.24
CA GLN A 172 5.82 5.22 -9.66
C GLN A 172 5.35 3.78 -9.93
N ASN A 173 5.90 2.79 -9.24
CA ASN A 173 5.55 1.37 -9.46
C ASN A 173 4.18 0.99 -8.87
N PHE A 174 3.80 1.59 -7.75
CA PHE A 174 2.59 1.18 -7.02
C PHE A 174 1.44 2.19 -7.14
N GLY A 175 1.69 3.42 -7.61
CA GLY A 175 0.65 4.41 -7.90
C GLY A 175 -0.32 4.60 -6.73
N ASN A 176 -1.61 4.37 -6.98
CA ASN A 176 -2.63 4.49 -5.94
C ASN A 176 -2.52 3.42 -4.82
N TRP A 177 -1.66 2.42 -4.94
CA TRP A 177 -1.34 1.48 -3.87
C TRP A 177 -0.12 1.88 -3.04
N ALA A 178 0.55 2.98 -3.39
CA ALA A 178 1.58 3.55 -2.55
C ALA A 178 0.95 4.34 -1.38
N LEU A 179 1.54 4.19 -0.20
CA LEU A 179 1.36 5.06 0.96
C LEU A 179 2.62 5.92 1.09
N ASN A 180 2.46 7.23 0.93
CA ASN A 180 3.56 8.19 0.95
C ASN A 180 4.04 8.43 2.39
N PHE A 181 4.97 7.60 2.84
CA PHE A 181 5.63 7.71 4.15
C PHE A 181 6.94 8.51 4.04
N TRP A 182 7.02 9.45 3.10
CA TRP A 182 8.21 10.27 2.85
C TRP A 182 7.93 11.77 2.99
N ASP A 183 7.12 12.34 2.11
CA ASP A 183 7.05 13.80 1.88
C ASP A 183 6.73 14.62 3.16
N ASP A 184 5.82 14.12 3.98
CA ASP A 184 5.41 14.84 5.20
C ASP A 184 6.40 14.69 6.36
N ILE A 185 7.31 13.72 6.32
CA ILE A 185 8.24 13.43 7.42
C ILE A 185 9.70 13.77 7.11
N VAL A 186 10.04 14.07 5.85
CA VAL A 186 11.40 14.41 5.42
C VAL A 186 11.65 15.92 5.46
N GLN A 187 12.77 16.34 6.04
CA GLN A 187 13.36 17.64 5.74
C GLN A 187 14.34 17.43 4.59
N ASP A 188 14.31 18.29 3.58
CA ASP A 188 15.24 18.25 2.44
C ASP A 188 15.34 19.65 1.80
N PRO A 189 16.50 20.35 1.85
CA PRO A 189 17.80 19.91 2.38
C PRO A 189 18.03 20.20 3.89
N PRO A 190 18.96 19.46 4.56
CA PRO A 190 19.52 18.18 4.13
C PRO A 190 18.45 17.07 4.23
N ILE A 191 18.57 15.97 3.46
CA ILE A 191 17.68 14.80 3.58
C ILE A 191 17.84 14.18 4.97
N ILE A 192 16.91 14.46 5.87
CA ILE A 192 16.83 13.93 7.25
C ILE A 192 15.37 13.76 7.68
N ILE A 193 15.14 13.08 8.79
CA ILE A 193 13.87 13.12 9.50
C ILE A 193 13.63 14.57 9.96
N LYS A 194 12.44 15.14 9.69
CA LYS A 194 12.10 16.47 10.23
C LYS A 194 12.29 16.45 11.75
N PRO A 195 13.00 17.41 12.36
CA PRO A 195 13.35 17.35 13.79
C PRO A 195 12.15 17.14 14.73
N GLN A 196 10.98 17.69 14.41
CA GLN A 196 9.75 17.49 15.20
C GLN A 196 9.20 16.06 15.18
N PHE A 197 9.65 15.22 14.24
CA PHE A 197 9.23 13.84 14.08
C PHE A 197 10.31 12.83 14.44
N ALA A 198 11.54 13.26 14.73
CA ALA A 198 12.63 12.39 15.10
C ALA A 198 12.45 11.82 16.52
N LEU A 199 12.73 10.52 16.68
CA LEU A 199 12.81 9.87 17.99
C LEU A 199 14.09 10.26 18.75
N GLY A 200 15.13 10.67 18.02
CA GLY A 200 16.45 11.03 18.56
C GLY A 200 17.51 9.93 18.44
N ASP A 201 17.18 8.80 17.79
CA ASP A 201 18.11 7.70 17.51
C ASP A 201 18.63 7.69 16.06
N ASN A 202 18.37 8.76 15.32
CA ASN A 202 18.73 8.95 13.90
C ASN A 202 18.06 7.96 12.92
N VAL A 203 17.10 7.16 13.37
CA VAL A 203 16.48 6.10 12.54
C VAL A 203 14.96 6.16 12.57
N HIS A 204 14.36 6.35 13.76
CA HIS A 204 12.93 6.14 13.98
C HIS A 204 12.18 7.44 14.21
N LEU A 205 10.87 7.36 13.99
CA LEU A 205 9.93 8.44 14.24
C LEU A 205 9.44 8.42 15.69
N ASN A 206 9.19 9.59 16.24
CA ASN A 206 8.50 9.76 17.51
C ASN A 206 6.97 9.61 17.36
N PRO A 207 6.19 9.69 18.45
CA PRO A 207 4.73 9.61 18.39
C PRO A 207 4.03 10.59 17.45
N ALA A 208 4.60 11.78 17.20
CA ALA A 208 4.05 12.77 16.28
C ALA A 208 4.29 12.37 14.82
N GLY A 209 5.47 11.83 14.50
CA GLY A 209 5.74 11.24 13.18
C GLY A 209 4.81 10.05 12.90
N HIS A 210 4.59 9.18 13.88
CA HIS A 210 3.61 8.09 13.76
C HIS A 210 2.17 8.58 13.58
N ALA A 211 1.80 9.73 14.16
CA ALA A 211 0.49 10.34 13.91
C ALA A 211 0.34 10.79 12.45
N MET A 212 1.40 11.34 11.85
CA MET A 212 1.41 11.69 10.43
C MET A 212 1.20 10.45 9.54
N LEU A 213 1.94 9.37 9.82
CA LEU A 213 1.79 8.11 9.09
C LEU A 213 0.36 7.54 9.20
N ALA A 214 -0.26 7.63 10.39
CA ALA A 214 -1.64 7.22 10.57
C ALA A 214 -2.60 8.06 9.72
N ASN A 215 -2.43 9.38 9.68
CA ASN A 215 -3.26 10.27 8.86
C ASN A 215 -3.20 9.92 7.38
N ILE A 216 -2.00 9.61 6.85
CA ILE A 216 -1.83 9.16 5.45
C ILE A 216 -2.65 7.90 5.18
N VAL A 217 -2.60 6.91 6.08
CA VAL A 217 -3.37 5.66 5.95
C VAL A 217 -4.88 5.92 5.99
N LEU A 218 -5.34 6.75 6.94
CA LEU A 218 -6.77 7.06 7.09
C LEU A 218 -7.32 7.85 5.90
N GLN A 219 -6.58 8.84 5.40
CA GLN A 219 -6.94 9.63 4.21
C GLN A 219 -6.94 8.79 2.94
N LYS A 220 -6.08 7.77 2.86
CA LYS A 220 -6.09 6.80 1.76
C LYS A 220 -7.36 5.93 1.75
N ASN A 221 -8.10 5.93 2.85
CA ASN A 221 -9.35 5.19 3.02
C ASN A 221 -9.20 3.69 2.72
N ILE A 222 -8.10 3.07 3.14
CA ILE A 222 -7.68 1.73 2.68
C ILE A 222 -8.72 0.61 2.83
N LEU A 223 -9.69 0.74 3.75
CA LEU A 223 -10.74 -0.26 4.02
C LEU A 223 -11.96 -0.14 3.10
N PHE A 224 -12.13 1.02 2.48
CA PHE A 224 -13.30 1.38 1.67
C PHE A 224 -12.92 2.02 0.34
N ALA A 225 -11.62 2.18 0.08
CA ALA A 225 -11.11 2.44 -1.25
C ALA A 225 -11.70 1.34 -2.12
N GLU A 226 -12.61 1.70 -3.00
CA GLU A 226 -13.26 0.73 -3.87
C GLU A 226 -12.14 0.00 -4.61
N ILE A 227 -11.90 -1.26 -4.23
CA ILE A 227 -10.98 -2.14 -4.93
C ILE A 227 -11.71 -2.47 -6.21
N GLY A 228 -11.67 -1.54 -7.15
CA GLY A 228 -12.28 -1.75 -8.44
C GLY A 228 -11.68 -3.03 -9.02
N ASN A 229 -12.52 -3.88 -9.61
CA ASN A 229 -12.07 -5.10 -10.25
C ASN A 229 -10.96 -4.73 -11.26
N ARG A 230 -9.81 -5.39 -11.17
CA ARG A 230 -8.57 -4.97 -11.85
C ARG A 230 -8.25 -5.84 -13.04
N TRP A 231 -7.94 -5.20 -14.15
CA TRP A 231 -7.43 -5.88 -15.33
C TRP A 231 -6.00 -6.40 -15.08
N THR A 232 -5.81 -7.71 -15.21
CA THR A 232 -4.51 -8.37 -15.18
C THR A 232 -3.94 -8.52 -16.59
N GLY A 233 -4.81 -8.77 -17.59
CA GLY A 233 -4.45 -9.02 -18.98
C GLY A 233 -3.59 -10.27 -19.19
N VAL A 234 -3.50 -11.16 -18.19
CA VAL A 234 -2.56 -12.29 -18.23
C VAL A 234 -2.98 -13.33 -19.27
N LYS A 235 -4.29 -13.46 -19.56
CA LYS A 235 -4.81 -14.49 -20.45
C LYS A 235 -4.89 -14.04 -21.90
N ASN A 236 -5.45 -12.86 -22.17
CA ASN A 236 -5.60 -12.23 -23.48
C ASN A 236 -6.16 -10.79 -23.31
N GLU A 237 -6.61 -10.18 -24.41
CA GLU A 237 -7.22 -8.86 -24.47
C GLU A 237 -8.73 -8.83 -24.16
N ASP A 238 -9.43 -9.96 -24.07
CA ASP A 238 -10.89 -10.01 -24.03
C ASP A 238 -11.47 -9.56 -22.67
N TRP A 239 -12.17 -8.42 -22.66
CA TRP A 239 -12.85 -7.87 -21.47
C TRP A 239 -13.75 -8.90 -20.78
N ALA A 240 -14.41 -9.77 -21.56
CA ALA A 240 -15.35 -10.77 -21.06
C ALA A 240 -14.68 -12.04 -20.51
N ASP A 241 -13.36 -12.19 -20.65
CA ASP A 241 -12.64 -13.31 -20.04
C ASP A 241 -12.37 -13.01 -18.57
N ALA A 242 -13.09 -13.72 -17.69
CA ALA A 242 -12.97 -13.59 -16.25
C ALA A 242 -11.52 -13.78 -15.76
N ALA A 243 -10.70 -14.58 -16.44
CA ALA A 243 -9.29 -14.81 -16.07
C ALA A 243 -8.39 -13.57 -16.26
N ASN A 244 -8.85 -12.57 -17.03
CA ASN A 244 -8.17 -11.27 -17.13
C ASN A 244 -8.51 -10.32 -15.98
N TRP A 245 -9.36 -10.73 -15.04
CA TRP A 245 -9.75 -9.92 -13.89
C TRP A 245 -9.21 -10.50 -12.60
N ILE A 246 -8.74 -9.64 -11.69
CA ILE A 246 -8.11 -10.09 -10.45
C ILE A 246 -9.07 -10.86 -9.53
N THR A 247 -10.38 -10.62 -9.68
CA THR A 247 -11.43 -11.33 -8.94
C THR A 247 -11.86 -12.64 -9.61
N ASN A 248 -11.28 -12.97 -10.77
CA ASN A 248 -11.72 -14.03 -11.67
C ASN A 248 -13.21 -13.93 -12.04
N LYS A 249 -13.71 -12.71 -12.22
CA LYS A 249 -15.09 -12.37 -12.61
C LYS A 249 -15.09 -11.16 -13.52
N VAL A 250 -15.98 -11.15 -14.51
CA VAL A 250 -16.22 -9.98 -15.37
C VAL A 250 -16.93 -8.89 -14.55
N PRO A 251 -16.52 -7.61 -14.66
CA PRO A 251 -17.14 -6.52 -13.92
C PRO A 251 -18.63 -6.37 -14.18
N VAL A 252 -19.39 -6.03 -13.13
CA VAL A 252 -20.83 -5.75 -13.21
C VAL A 252 -21.13 -4.25 -13.10
N PRO A 253 -22.36 -3.80 -13.45
CA PRO A 253 -22.71 -2.38 -13.52
C PRO A 253 -22.50 -1.55 -12.24
N THR A 254 -22.45 -2.20 -11.07
CA THR A 254 -22.22 -1.55 -9.77
C THR A 254 -20.75 -1.49 -9.35
N GLU A 255 -19.83 -2.00 -10.17
CA GLU A 255 -18.43 -2.13 -9.80
C GLU A 255 -17.56 -1.03 -10.43
N ALA A 256 -16.68 -0.45 -9.64
CA ALA A 256 -15.53 0.27 -10.16
C ALA A 256 -14.54 -0.75 -10.77
N VAL A 257 -13.78 -0.32 -11.79
CA VAL A 257 -12.72 -1.13 -12.40
C VAL A 257 -11.48 -0.27 -12.63
N VAL A 258 -10.32 -0.92 -12.61
CA VAL A 258 -9.04 -0.24 -12.87
C VAL A 258 -8.24 -1.01 -13.91
N ILE A 259 -7.74 -0.30 -14.93
CA ILE A 259 -6.81 -0.78 -15.93
C ILE A 259 -5.41 -0.26 -15.55
N PRO A 260 -4.54 -1.12 -14.97
CA PRO A 260 -3.21 -0.70 -14.55
C PRO A 260 -2.27 -0.55 -15.74
N SER A 261 -1.16 0.15 -15.59
CA SER A 261 -0.10 0.17 -16.60
C SER A 261 0.75 -1.11 -16.58
N GLY A 262 1.55 -1.30 -17.63
CA GLY A 262 2.49 -2.42 -17.75
C GLY A 262 1.83 -3.80 -17.83
N ARG A 263 0.57 -3.88 -18.30
CA ARG A 263 -0.10 -5.17 -18.52
C ARG A 263 0.40 -5.81 -19.81
N PRO A 264 0.53 -7.14 -19.86
CA PRO A 264 1.00 -7.83 -21.06
C PRO A 264 0.01 -7.69 -22.23
N HIS A 265 -1.28 -7.59 -21.92
CA HIS A 265 -2.36 -7.32 -22.88
C HIS A 265 -3.33 -6.31 -22.27
N TYR A 266 -3.77 -5.33 -23.06
CA TYR A 266 -4.75 -4.33 -22.64
C TYR A 266 -6.15 -4.71 -23.11
N PRO A 267 -7.21 -4.32 -22.39
CA PRO A 267 -8.57 -4.76 -22.68
C PRO A 267 -9.08 -4.23 -24.02
N ILE A 268 -9.73 -5.12 -24.76
CA ILE A 268 -10.57 -4.83 -25.92
C ILE A 268 -12.01 -5.19 -25.54
N ILE A 269 -12.91 -4.23 -25.68
CA ILE A 269 -14.33 -4.38 -25.42
C ILE A 269 -15.05 -4.64 -26.74
N GLN A 270 -15.65 -5.82 -26.89
CA GLN A 270 -16.40 -6.23 -28.09
C GLN A 270 -17.90 -6.43 -27.83
N ALA A 271 -18.40 -5.87 -26.73
CA ALA A 271 -19.81 -5.85 -26.36
C ALA A 271 -20.09 -4.60 -25.52
N ASP A 272 -21.35 -4.18 -25.41
CA ASP A 272 -21.70 -3.09 -24.51
C ASP A 272 -21.43 -3.50 -23.05
N VAL A 273 -20.76 -2.63 -22.31
CA VAL A 273 -20.45 -2.86 -20.89
C VAL A 273 -20.97 -1.72 -20.04
N ALA A 274 -21.37 -2.04 -18.83
CA ALA A 274 -21.74 -1.07 -17.82
C ALA A 274 -20.95 -1.32 -16.55
N ILE A 275 -20.45 -0.25 -15.94
CA ILE A 275 -19.62 -0.24 -14.73
C ILE A 275 -19.86 1.05 -13.95
N LYS A 276 -19.58 1.06 -12.65
CA LYS A 276 -19.76 2.25 -11.80
C LYS A 276 -18.67 3.31 -12.03
N LYS A 277 -17.45 2.86 -12.33
CA LYS A 277 -16.29 3.74 -12.53
C LYS A 277 -15.21 3.03 -13.33
N LEU A 278 -14.60 3.71 -14.29
CA LEU A 278 -13.40 3.27 -14.99
C LEU A 278 -12.21 4.14 -14.56
N THR A 279 -11.12 3.52 -14.13
CA THR A 279 -9.83 4.20 -13.95
C THR A 279 -8.79 3.58 -14.87
N CYS A 280 -8.14 4.39 -15.71
CA CYS A 280 -7.02 3.97 -16.55
C CYS A 280 -5.75 4.63 -16.01
N GLU A 281 -4.75 3.85 -15.60
CA GLU A 281 -3.48 4.37 -15.09
C GLU A 281 -2.61 4.93 -16.25
N ASP A 282 -1.64 5.80 -15.95
CA ASP A 282 -0.79 6.41 -16.98
C ASP A 282 0.00 5.35 -17.75
N GLY A 283 -0.03 5.43 -19.09
CA GLY A 283 0.55 4.41 -19.98
C GLY A 283 -0.29 3.13 -20.15
N ALA A 284 -1.49 3.05 -19.56
CA ALA A 284 -2.46 2.01 -19.86
C ALA A 284 -3.38 2.40 -21.02
N THR A 285 -3.89 1.40 -21.75
CA THR A 285 -4.89 1.60 -22.80
C THR A 285 -6.12 0.72 -22.57
N LEU A 286 -7.24 1.17 -23.12
CA LEU A 286 -8.48 0.40 -23.23
C LEU A 286 -9.08 0.70 -24.61
N THR A 287 -9.41 -0.33 -25.36
CA THR A 287 -9.99 -0.19 -26.71
C THR A 287 -11.45 -0.60 -26.70
N VAL A 288 -12.31 0.25 -27.25
CA VAL A 288 -13.72 -0.06 -27.48
C VAL A 288 -13.90 -0.39 -28.95
N GLY A 289 -14.40 -1.60 -29.23
CA GLY A 289 -14.70 -2.05 -30.59
C GLY A 289 -15.76 -1.18 -31.26
N SER A 290 -15.80 -1.21 -32.59
CA SER A 290 -16.79 -0.44 -33.35
C SER A 290 -18.22 -0.79 -32.93
N ASN A 291 -19.07 0.23 -32.79
CA ASN A 291 -20.49 0.11 -32.41
C ASN A 291 -20.74 -0.43 -30.98
N HIS A 292 -19.77 -0.33 -30.08
CA HIS A 292 -19.95 -0.66 -28.66
C HIS A 292 -19.77 0.55 -27.75
N VAL A 293 -20.35 0.48 -26.55
CA VAL A 293 -20.25 1.53 -25.54
C VAL A 293 -19.79 1.01 -24.18
N VAL A 294 -19.08 1.87 -23.45
CA VAL A 294 -18.81 1.72 -22.02
C VAL A 294 -19.69 2.73 -21.28
N GLN A 295 -20.72 2.23 -20.60
CA GLN A 295 -21.59 3.07 -19.79
C GLN A 295 -21.03 3.17 -18.36
N ILE A 296 -20.76 4.40 -17.92
CA ILE A 296 -20.46 4.68 -16.52
C ILE A 296 -21.77 4.99 -15.80
N ILE A 297 -22.20 4.10 -14.91
CA ILE A 297 -23.42 4.28 -14.13
C ILE A 297 -23.09 5.08 -12.87
N SER A 298 -23.72 6.25 -12.72
CA SER A 298 -23.75 6.96 -11.45
C SER A 298 -24.87 6.42 -10.56
N ASP A 299 -24.62 6.33 -9.25
CA ASP A 299 -25.70 6.17 -8.28
C ASP A 299 -26.64 7.38 -8.46
N GLY A 300 -27.91 7.14 -8.79
CA GLY A 300 -28.85 8.18 -9.21
C GLY A 300 -29.08 9.27 -8.15
N GLU A 301 -29.27 10.51 -8.63
CA GLU A 301 -30.12 11.49 -7.93
C GLU A 301 -31.60 11.10 -8.05
#